data_AF-A0A538PSA0-F1
#
_entry.id   AF-A0A538PSA0-F1
#
_cell.length_a   1.000
_cell.length_b   1.000
_cell.length_c   1.000
_cell.angle_alpha   90.00
_cell.angle_beta   90.00
_cell.angle_gamma   90.00
#
_symmetry.space_group_name_H-M   'P 1'
#
loop_
_entity.id
_entity.type
_entity.pdbx_description
1 polymer ?
#
loop_
_entity_poly.entity_id
_entity_poly.type
_entity_poly.pdbx_seq_one_letter_code
_entity_poly.pdbx_strand_id
1 'polypeptide(L)'
;MTALHVLLLVALLEVAVTRVAVPLLRPSDAAPPSWHTYLDYTGLFLFYFAGTLAALLLAAHCWREIREQGGRARATAVLVLVTAVLAAAPLVVDAPAALSVTLEVAFAVAVVATAIAALGAHRDLGIQIGLLIVSVPLVMHTANALGTRFVWSENTFDGPGVALAHAGVMALCFAALASPYCFAPRPFARAVLRLRPLVVALAVAGLGVALARGEYGYLARAATLAIGVELSPGQPDPRLAMYLLAVATLAWTLAACAGAPASGRRSVGVGLALIVLGGYGFKWPHHYLLPLFGLTLIAEAARSVRDEELAALPFASQTPPIGDTAWSAYITLVTHGLRRTFDDVHSLTTRGEGGLASSVIVGDASGIAVRVRIERIEGAVLALDVVLGREIDELRGATVTAWAIPQRALGVNPAGPPATPSFKTGDPQFDERFKTRGNIQVFHQLFDDGLRARATATLDGWLAYWEDEGLRYRVYPGRGAPLDHPMPLSDLAFGRGSVTAERLVHVIELLLEVALRGIPARPAGDPTPEPAELA
;
A
#
# COMPACT_ATOMS: atom_id res chain seq x y z
N MET A 1 9.72 -11.00 8.07
CA MET A 1 9.11 -11.51 6.82
C MET A 1 7.63 -11.76 7.10
N THR A 2 6.70 -11.13 6.37
CA THR A 2 5.26 -11.32 6.63
C THR A 2 4.71 -12.55 5.90
N ALA A 3 3.56 -13.08 6.32
CA ALA A 3 2.93 -14.24 5.68
C ALA A 3 2.67 -14.05 4.17
N LEU A 4 2.40 -12.81 3.74
CA LEU A 4 2.26 -12.45 2.33
C LEU A 4 3.57 -12.62 1.54
N HIS A 5 4.71 -12.27 2.14
CA HIS A 5 6.03 -12.49 1.52
C HIS A 5 6.39 -13.99 1.47
N VAL A 6 5.97 -14.76 2.47
CA VAL A 6 6.07 -16.23 2.44
C VAL A 6 5.27 -16.79 1.27
N LEU A 7 4.02 -16.34 1.09
CA LEU A 7 3.19 -16.77 -0.03
C LEU A 7 3.84 -16.45 -1.39
N LEU A 8 4.35 -15.24 -1.59
CA LEU A 8 5.05 -14.88 -2.83
C LEU A 8 6.27 -15.77 -3.09
N LEU A 9 7.09 -16.02 -2.07
CA LEU A 9 8.27 -16.86 -2.20
C LEU A 9 7.89 -18.30 -2.55
N VAL A 10 6.92 -18.87 -1.84
CA VAL A 10 6.46 -20.24 -2.06
C VAL A 10 5.80 -20.39 -3.43
N ALA A 11 4.96 -19.44 -3.85
CA ALA A 11 4.33 -19.45 -5.16
C ALA A 11 5.37 -19.30 -6.30
N LEU A 12 6.41 -18.48 -6.11
CA LEU A 12 7.52 -18.40 -7.06
C LEU A 12 8.29 -19.73 -7.15
N LEU A 13 8.58 -20.36 -6.01
CA LEU A 13 9.25 -21.65 -5.96
C LEU A 13 8.39 -22.78 -6.55
N GLU A 14 7.08 -22.75 -6.33
CA GLU A 14 6.12 -23.68 -6.96
C GLU A 14 6.18 -23.58 -8.48
N VAL A 15 6.15 -22.37 -9.04
CA VAL A 15 6.28 -22.17 -10.50
C VAL A 15 7.64 -22.71 -10.98
N ALA A 16 8.73 -22.33 -10.33
CA ALA A 16 10.08 -22.71 -10.74
C ALA A 16 10.32 -24.23 -10.65
N VAL A 17 9.87 -24.87 -9.58
CA VAL A 17 10.11 -26.29 -9.31
C VAL A 17 9.04 -27.14 -9.98
N THR A 18 7.78 -26.98 -9.58
CA THR A 18 6.67 -27.87 -9.94
C THR A 18 6.28 -27.71 -11.41
N ARG A 19 6.19 -26.47 -11.90
CA ARG A 19 5.74 -26.22 -13.28
C ARG A 19 6.87 -26.29 -14.28
N VAL A 20 8.05 -25.77 -13.94
CA VAL A 20 9.16 -25.65 -14.89
C VAL A 20 10.18 -26.78 -14.75
N ALA A 21 10.84 -26.91 -13.59
CA ALA A 21 11.96 -27.84 -13.44
C ALA A 21 11.53 -29.31 -13.54
N VAL A 22 10.48 -29.73 -12.82
CA VAL A 22 10.04 -31.14 -12.79
C VAL A 22 9.67 -31.65 -14.19
N PRO A 23 8.87 -30.93 -15.01
CA PRO A 23 8.52 -31.40 -16.35
C PRO A 23 9.68 -31.29 -17.34
N LEU A 24 10.51 -30.24 -17.26
CA LEU A 24 11.63 -30.06 -18.21
C LEU A 24 12.80 -31.01 -17.96
N LEU A 25 13.02 -31.40 -16.70
CA LEU A 25 14.09 -32.31 -16.30
C LEU A 25 13.62 -33.76 -16.18
N ARG A 26 12.42 -34.08 -16.70
CA ARG A 26 11.88 -35.44 -16.64
C ARG A 26 12.79 -36.39 -17.42
N PRO A 27 13.39 -37.41 -16.77
CA PRO A 27 14.24 -38.37 -17.44
C PRO A 27 13.40 -39.24 -18.39
N SER A 28 14.03 -39.69 -19.48
CA SER A 28 13.44 -40.60 -20.47
C SER A 28 13.38 -42.06 -20.01
N ASP A 29 14.06 -42.40 -18.91
CA ASP A 29 14.17 -43.76 -18.40
C ASP A 29 12.89 -44.23 -17.69
N ALA A 30 12.65 -45.53 -17.69
CA ALA A 30 11.44 -46.14 -17.13
C ALA A 30 11.31 -45.96 -15.60
N ALA A 31 12.42 -45.71 -14.90
CA ALA A 31 12.45 -45.41 -13.47
C ALA A 31 13.17 -44.08 -13.23
N PRO A 32 12.50 -43.05 -12.66
CA PRO A 32 13.14 -41.77 -12.41
C PRO A 32 14.24 -41.91 -11.33
N PRO A 33 15.38 -41.21 -11.49
CA PRO A 33 16.44 -41.19 -10.49
C PRO A 33 15.96 -40.49 -9.22
N SER A 34 16.57 -40.85 -8.08
CA SER A 34 16.13 -40.38 -6.75
C SER A 34 16.07 -38.86 -6.62
N TRP A 35 17.00 -38.12 -7.23
CA TRP A 35 17.00 -36.66 -7.22
C TRP A 35 15.74 -36.07 -7.89
N HIS A 36 15.23 -36.69 -8.96
CA HIS A 36 14.02 -36.24 -9.65
C HIS A 36 12.80 -36.52 -8.79
N THR A 37 12.77 -37.69 -8.12
CA THR A 37 11.73 -38.03 -7.14
C THR A 37 11.69 -37.04 -5.96
N TYR A 38 12.85 -36.65 -5.41
CA TYR A 38 12.90 -35.63 -4.35
C TYR A 38 12.41 -34.26 -4.85
N LEU A 39 12.76 -33.89 -6.09
CA LEU A 39 12.31 -32.65 -6.71
C LEU A 39 10.78 -32.65 -6.91
N ASP A 40 10.21 -33.79 -7.33
CA ASP A 40 8.77 -33.98 -7.52
C ASP A 40 8.01 -33.86 -6.20
N TYR A 41 8.47 -34.54 -5.13
CA TYR A 41 7.87 -34.39 -3.80
C TYR A 41 7.98 -32.97 -3.24
N THR A 42 9.12 -32.31 -3.47
CA THR A 42 9.30 -30.91 -3.08
C THR A 42 8.33 -30.00 -3.84
N GLY A 43 8.17 -30.24 -5.14
CA GLY A 43 7.20 -29.53 -5.97
C GLY A 43 5.77 -29.74 -5.51
N LEU A 44 5.39 -30.99 -5.18
CA LEU A 44 4.08 -31.32 -4.65
C LEU A 44 3.82 -30.64 -3.29
N PHE A 45 4.82 -30.62 -2.39
CA PHE A 45 4.73 -29.88 -1.14
C PHE A 45 4.50 -28.38 -1.38
N LEU A 46 5.31 -27.76 -2.24
CA LEU A 46 5.18 -26.34 -2.58
C LEU A 46 3.82 -26.02 -3.19
N PHE A 47 3.30 -26.91 -4.03
CA PHE A 47 1.98 -26.81 -4.64
C PHE A 47 0.86 -26.76 -3.60
N TYR A 48 0.80 -27.73 -2.68
CA TYR A 48 -0.22 -27.76 -1.64
C TYR A 48 -0.02 -26.60 -0.66
N PHE A 49 1.22 -26.30 -0.29
CA PHE A 49 1.52 -25.22 0.65
C PHE A 49 1.14 -23.85 0.09
N ALA A 50 1.42 -23.56 -1.18
CA ALA A 50 0.99 -22.33 -1.85
C ALA A 50 -0.54 -22.22 -1.88
N GLY A 51 -1.24 -23.29 -2.24
CA GLY A 51 -2.71 -23.32 -2.30
C GLY A 51 -3.35 -23.10 -0.92
N THR A 52 -2.92 -23.84 0.09
CA THR A 52 -3.44 -23.71 1.46
C THR A 52 -3.14 -22.33 2.05
N LEU A 53 -1.91 -21.82 1.88
CA LEU A 53 -1.54 -20.51 2.39
C LEU A 53 -2.30 -19.38 1.70
N ALA A 54 -2.51 -19.46 0.38
CA ALA A 54 -3.33 -18.50 -0.37
C ALA A 54 -4.79 -18.52 0.13
N ALA A 55 -5.37 -19.71 0.31
CA ALA A 55 -6.74 -19.85 0.82
C ALA A 55 -6.90 -19.24 2.22
N LEU A 56 -5.98 -19.52 3.14
CA LEU A 56 -6.01 -19.00 4.52
C LEU A 56 -5.86 -17.47 4.55
N LEU A 57 -4.92 -16.92 3.78
CA LEU A 57 -4.70 -15.47 3.73
C LEU A 57 -5.89 -14.74 3.10
N LEU A 58 -6.46 -15.30 2.02
CA LEU A 58 -7.64 -14.76 1.39
C LEU A 58 -8.86 -14.82 2.33
N ALA A 59 -9.05 -15.93 3.04
CA ALA A 59 -10.13 -16.08 4.03
C ALA A 59 -10.00 -15.08 5.18
N ALA A 60 -8.78 -14.91 5.73
CA ALA A 60 -8.50 -13.92 6.77
C ALA A 60 -8.77 -12.49 6.29
N HIS A 61 -8.40 -12.18 5.04
CA HIS A 61 -8.68 -10.89 4.42
C HIS A 61 -10.20 -10.66 4.27
N CYS A 62 -10.94 -11.61 3.70
CA CYS A 62 -12.39 -11.52 3.55
C CYS A 62 -13.10 -11.38 4.90
N TRP A 63 -12.66 -12.11 5.92
CA TRP A 63 -13.23 -12.03 7.27
C TRP A 63 -13.13 -10.62 7.85
N ARG A 64 -11.96 -9.97 7.70
CA ARG A 64 -11.77 -8.57 8.11
C ARG A 64 -12.71 -7.62 7.36
N GLU A 65 -12.78 -7.73 6.04
CA GLU A 65 -13.66 -6.87 5.22
C GLU A 65 -15.15 -7.06 5.57
N ILE A 66 -15.58 -8.28 5.91
CA ILE A 66 -16.96 -8.57 6.34
C ILE A 66 -17.30 -7.89 7.68
N ARG A 67 -16.34 -7.81 8.61
CA ARG A 67 -16.54 -7.19 9.92
C ARG A 67 -16.50 -5.66 9.89
N GLU A 68 -15.67 -5.08 9.03
CA GLU A 68 -15.29 -3.67 9.13
C GLU A 68 -15.98 -2.76 8.11
N GLN A 69 -16.62 -3.30 7.06
CA GLN A 69 -17.09 -2.48 5.93
C GLN A 69 -18.61 -2.52 5.66
N GLY A 70 -19.09 -1.49 4.95
CA GLY A 70 -20.48 -1.35 4.53
C GLY A 70 -20.93 -2.39 3.50
N GLY A 71 -22.23 -2.38 3.17
CA GLY A 71 -22.91 -3.47 2.46
C GLY A 71 -22.27 -3.97 1.16
N ARG A 72 -21.77 -3.07 0.29
CA ARG A 72 -21.19 -3.46 -1.02
C ARG A 72 -19.85 -4.20 -0.90
N ALA A 73 -18.96 -3.73 -0.03
CA ALA A 73 -17.68 -4.38 0.21
C ALA A 73 -17.86 -5.73 0.90
N ARG A 74 -18.79 -5.79 1.86
CA ARG A 74 -19.19 -7.04 2.52
C ARG A 74 -19.74 -8.07 1.53
N ALA A 75 -20.63 -7.68 0.62
CA ALA A 75 -21.16 -8.59 -0.41
C ALA A 75 -20.05 -9.14 -1.32
N THR A 76 -19.10 -8.27 -1.72
CA THR A 76 -17.95 -8.67 -2.53
C THR A 76 -17.04 -9.65 -1.77
N ALA A 77 -16.74 -9.36 -0.49
CA ALA A 77 -15.94 -10.23 0.35
C ALA A 77 -16.57 -11.61 0.57
N VAL A 78 -17.91 -11.68 0.68
CA VAL A 78 -18.64 -12.96 0.74
C VAL A 78 -18.51 -13.75 -0.57
N LEU A 79 -18.70 -13.10 -1.72
CA LEU A 79 -18.54 -13.76 -3.04
C LEU A 79 -17.12 -14.29 -3.23
N VAL A 80 -16.11 -13.50 -2.87
CA VAL A 80 -14.70 -13.91 -2.90
C VAL A 80 -14.45 -15.09 -1.97
N LEU A 81 -14.98 -15.05 -0.74
CA LEU A 81 -14.82 -16.14 0.23
C LEU A 81 -15.45 -17.44 -0.26
N VAL A 82 -16.67 -17.39 -0.80
CA VAL A 82 -17.33 -18.57 -1.39
C VAL A 82 -16.49 -19.14 -2.53
N THR A 83 -15.99 -18.28 -3.42
CA THR A 83 -15.10 -18.69 -4.52
C THR A 83 -13.80 -19.31 -4.00
N ALA A 84 -13.21 -18.75 -2.95
CA ALA A 84 -12.00 -19.28 -2.33
C ALA A 84 -12.22 -20.67 -1.73
N VAL A 85 -13.38 -20.90 -1.08
CA VAL A 85 -13.76 -22.21 -0.55
C VAL A 85 -13.93 -23.23 -1.67
N LEU A 86 -14.62 -22.87 -2.76
CA LEU A 86 -14.78 -23.73 -3.93
C LEU A 86 -13.43 -24.07 -4.58
N ALA A 87 -12.54 -23.08 -4.70
CA ALA A 87 -11.21 -23.26 -5.27
C ALA A 87 -10.31 -24.13 -4.37
N ALA A 88 -10.47 -24.05 -3.05
CA ALA A 88 -9.67 -24.81 -2.10
C ALA A 88 -10.15 -26.26 -1.90
N ALA A 89 -11.39 -26.60 -2.26
CA ALA A 89 -11.94 -27.94 -2.07
C ALA A 89 -11.08 -29.07 -2.69
N PRO A 90 -10.55 -28.95 -3.92
CA PRO A 90 -9.68 -29.97 -4.51
C PRO A 90 -8.33 -30.17 -3.79
N LEU A 91 -7.97 -29.30 -2.83
CA LEU A 91 -6.78 -29.50 -2.00
C LEU A 91 -6.99 -30.56 -0.91
N VAL A 92 -8.24 -30.91 -0.61
CA VAL A 92 -8.61 -31.80 0.50
C VAL A 92 -9.38 -33.02 0.03
N VAL A 93 -10.21 -32.87 -1.01
CA VAL A 93 -11.08 -33.93 -1.51
C VAL A 93 -11.02 -34.04 -3.03
N ASP A 94 -11.28 -35.23 -3.55
CA ASP A 94 -11.50 -35.42 -4.99
C ASP A 94 -12.78 -34.71 -5.42
N ALA A 95 -12.60 -33.59 -6.12
CA ALA A 95 -13.71 -32.73 -6.51
C ALA A 95 -14.49 -33.31 -7.70
N PRO A 96 -15.83 -33.38 -7.63
CA PRO A 96 -16.64 -33.82 -8.76
C PRO A 96 -16.54 -32.82 -9.92
N ALA A 97 -16.68 -33.30 -11.17
CA ALA A 97 -16.59 -32.46 -12.36
C ALA A 97 -17.57 -31.25 -12.37
N ALA A 98 -18.73 -31.41 -11.71
CA ALA A 98 -19.70 -30.32 -11.53
C ALA A 98 -19.13 -29.13 -10.75
N LEU A 99 -18.23 -29.37 -9.78
CA LEU A 99 -17.58 -28.32 -8.99
C LEU A 99 -16.76 -27.38 -9.89
N SER A 100 -16.13 -27.91 -10.93
CA SER A 100 -15.32 -27.11 -11.85
C SER A 100 -16.16 -26.06 -12.58
N VAL A 101 -17.38 -26.38 -13.03
CA VAL A 101 -18.26 -25.38 -13.67
C VAL A 101 -18.68 -24.32 -12.66
N THR A 102 -19.09 -24.74 -11.46
CA THR A 102 -19.48 -23.80 -10.39
C THR A 102 -18.33 -22.87 -10.01
N LEU A 103 -17.10 -23.40 -9.95
CA LEU A 103 -15.89 -22.63 -9.66
C LEU A 103 -15.62 -21.58 -10.74
N GLU A 104 -15.69 -21.94 -12.03
CA GLU A 104 -15.47 -21.00 -13.14
C GLU A 104 -16.46 -19.82 -13.08
N VAL A 105 -17.75 -20.12 -12.87
CA VAL A 105 -18.79 -19.09 -12.76
C VAL A 105 -18.58 -18.24 -11.50
N ALA A 106 -18.32 -18.86 -10.35
CA ALA A 106 -18.07 -18.15 -9.10
C ALA A 106 -16.84 -17.23 -9.22
N PHE A 107 -15.77 -17.71 -9.86
CA PHE A 107 -14.55 -16.94 -10.10
C PHE A 107 -14.82 -15.74 -11.01
N ALA A 108 -15.51 -15.93 -12.14
CA ALA A 108 -15.89 -14.82 -13.04
C ALA A 108 -16.70 -13.74 -12.29
N VAL A 109 -17.70 -14.17 -11.51
CA VAL A 109 -18.54 -13.27 -10.71
C VAL A 109 -17.72 -12.54 -9.64
N ALA A 110 -16.81 -13.22 -8.95
CA ALA A 110 -15.95 -12.61 -7.93
C ALA A 110 -14.96 -11.61 -8.52
N VAL A 111 -14.38 -11.90 -9.69
CA VAL A 111 -13.50 -10.98 -10.44
C VAL A 111 -14.26 -9.71 -10.82
N VAL A 112 -15.45 -9.85 -11.43
CA VAL A 112 -16.29 -8.71 -11.83
C VAL A 112 -16.76 -7.91 -10.61
N ALA A 113 -17.21 -8.59 -9.56
CA ALA A 113 -17.64 -7.94 -8.31
C ALA A 113 -16.49 -7.15 -7.68
N THR A 114 -15.28 -7.71 -7.64
CA THR A 114 -14.08 -7.03 -7.12
C THR A 114 -13.74 -5.79 -7.96
N ALA A 115 -13.80 -5.91 -9.29
CA ALA A 115 -13.54 -4.80 -10.20
C ALA A 115 -14.55 -3.66 -10.04
N ILE A 116 -15.85 -3.98 -9.95
CA ILE A 116 -16.92 -2.99 -9.74
C ILE A 116 -16.81 -2.37 -8.35
N ALA A 117 -16.58 -3.18 -7.32
CA ALA A 117 -16.42 -2.71 -5.95
C ALA A 117 -15.21 -1.79 -5.78
N ALA A 118 -14.22 -1.88 -6.67
CA ALA A 118 -13.05 -1.01 -6.72
C ALA A 118 -13.34 0.41 -7.25
N LEU A 119 -14.46 0.63 -7.95
CA LEU A 119 -14.79 1.92 -8.54
C LEU A 119 -15.25 2.95 -7.49
N GLY A 120 -14.77 4.19 -7.61
CA GLY A 120 -15.20 5.29 -6.73
C GLY A 120 -14.47 6.61 -6.94
N ALA A 121 -15.17 7.73 -6.69
CA ALA A 121 -14.66 9.08 -6.92
C ALA A 121 -13.41 9.46 -6.08
N HIS A 122 -13.23 8.82 -4.92
CA HIS A 122 -12.13 9.10 -3.99
C HIS A 122 -10.97 8.10 -4.09
N ARG A 123 -10.93 7.28 -5.13
CA ARG A 123 -9.91 6.23 -5.30
C ARG A 123 -8.90 6.61 -6.39
N ASP A 124 -7.76 5.94 -6.41
CA ASP A 124 -6.76 6.13 -7.47
C ASP A 124 -7.35 5.70 -8.83
N LEU A 125 -7.40 6.62 -9.80
CA LEU A 125 -8.00 6.36 -11.12
C LEU A 125 -7.15 5.38 -11.94
N GLY A 126 -5.81 5.45 -11.82
CA GLY A 126 -4.90 4.56 -12.53
C GLY A 126 -5.09 3.11 -12.10
N ILE A 127 -5.22 2.88 -10.79
CA ILE A 127 -5.49 1.55 -10.23
C ILE A 127 -6.89 1.05 -10.64
N GLN A 128 -7.91 1.91 -10.64
CA GLN A 128 -9.26 1.52 -11.09
C GLN A 128 -9.26 1.05 -12.55
N ILE A 129 -8.66 1.83 -13.44
CA ILE A 129 -8.53 1.46 -14.86
C ILE A 129 -7.69 0.19 -15.00
N GLY A 130 -6.56 0.09 -14.29
CA GLY A 130 -5.71 -1.09 -14.31
C GLY A 130 -6.43 -2.34 -13.85
N LEU A 131 -7.23 -2.26 -12.79
CA LEU A 131 -7.98 -3.39 -12.27
C LEU A 131 -9.02 -3.87 -13.29
N LEU A 132 -9.72 -2.97 -13.98
CA LEU A 132 -10.62 -3.35 -15.08
C LEU A 132 -9.85 -4.06 -16.19
N ILE A 133 -8.70 -3.51 -16.61
CA ILE A 133 -7.87 -4.08 -17.67
C ILE A 133 -7.36 -5.48 -17.30
N VAL A 134 -6.87 -5.68 -16.08
CA VAL A 134 -6.35 -6.98 -15.61
C VAL A 134 -7.47 -8.00 -15.38
N SER A 135 -8.69 -7.57 -15.07
CA SER A 135 -9.84 -8.46 -14.96
C SER A 135 -10.30 -9.05 -16.30
N VAL A 136 -10.09 -8.35 -17.42
CA VAL A 136 -10.50 -8.82 -18.77
C VAL A 136 -9.92 -10.20 -19.11
N PRO A 137 -8.60 -10.45 -19.10
CA PRO A 137 -8.06 -11.77 -19.44
C PRO A 137 -8.59 -12.88 -18.52
N LEU A 138 -8.79 -12.58 -17.23
CA LEU A 138 -9.34 -13.54 -16.25
C LEU A 138 -10.78 -13.94 -16.61
N VAL A 139 -11.62 -12.97 -16.95
CA VAL A 139 -13.00 -13.24 -17.39
C VAL A 139 -13.02 -13.95 -18.74
N MET A 140 -12.15 -13.57 -19.68
CA MET A 140 -12.05 -14.26 -20.97
C MET A 140 -11.63 -15.72 -20.82
N HIS A 141 -10.76 -16.03 -19.85
CA HIS A 141 -10.43 -17.41 -19.52
C HIS A 141 -11.68 -18.21 -19.10
N THR A 142 -12.45 -17.68 -18.14
CA THR A 142 -13.69 -18.34 -17.68
C THR A 142 -14.71 -18.51 -18.80
N ALA A 143 -14.84 -17.51 -19.68
CA ALA A 143 -15.71 -17.59 -20.85
C ALA A 143 -15.27 -18.68 -21.83
N ASN A 144 -13.96 -18.87 -22.00
CA ASN A 144 -13.40 -19.95 -22.82
C ASN A 144 -13.64 -21.32 -22.18
N ALA A 145 -13.42 -21.46 -20.88
CA ALA A 145 -13.65 -22.70 -20.14
C ALA A 145 -15.13 -23.13 -20.17
N LEU A 146 -16.06 -22.18 -20.08
CA LEU A 146 -17.49 -22.45 -20.20
C LEU A 146 -17.92 -22.71 -21.64
N GLY A 147 -17.43 -21.93 -22.59
CA GLY A 147 -17.77 -22.07 -24.01
C GLY A 147 -17.33 -23.41 -24.58
N THR A 148 -16.13 -23.89 -24.23
CA THR A 148 -15.63 -25.22 -24.64
C THR A 148 -16.48 -26.36 -24.10
N ARG A 149 -17.12 -26.20 -22.93
CA ARG A 149 -17.98 -27.24 -22.34
C ARG A 149 -19.41 -27.25 -22.86
N PHE A 150 -19.98 -26.07 -23.16
CA PHE A 150 -21.41 -25.95 -23.41
C PHE A 150 -21.79 -25.44 -24.80
N VAL A 151 -20.87 -24.75 -25.49
CA VAL A 151 -21.21 -23.97 -26.69
C VAL A 151 -20.46 -24.43 -27.94
N TRP A 152 -19.17 -24.80 -27.82
CA TRP A 152 -18.33 -25.17 -28.96
C TRP A 152 -18.13 -26.68 -29.02
N SER A 153 -18.28 -27.27 -30.20
CA SER A 153 -17.95 -28.68 -30.42
C SER A 153 -16.43 -28.87 -30.52
N GLU A 154 -15.91 -29.94 -29.90
CA GLU A 154 -14.47 -30.27 -29.83
C GLU A 154 -13.82 -30.47 -31.21
N ASN A 155 -14.61 -30.61 -32.28
CA ASN A 155 -14.13 -30.90 -33.64
C ASN A 155 -13.73 -29.67 -34.47
N THR A 156 -13.81 -28.46 -33.92
CA THR A 156 -13.54 -27.24 -34.70
C THR A 156 -12.11 -26.75 -34.44
N PHE A 157 -11.16 -27.29 -35.21
CA PHE A 157 -9.74 -26.89 -35.14
C PHE A 157 -9.51 -25.38 -35.41
N ASP A 158 -10.42 -24.72 -36.13
CA ASP A 158 -10.43 -23.26 -36.38
C ASP A 158 -11.67 -22.57 -35.78
N GLY A 159 -12.13 -23.05 -34.62
CA GLY A 159 -13.38 -22.62 -34.01
C GLY A 159 -13.29 -21.33 -33.16
N PRO A 160 -14.45 -20.82 -32.70
CA PRO A 160 -14.52 -19.63 -31.84
C PRO A 160 -13.71 -19.74 -30.54
N GLY A 161 -13.52 -20.95 -30.01
CA GLY A 161 -12.69 -21.19 -28.82
C GLY A 161 -11.21 -20.88 -29.03
N VAL A 162 -10.66 -21.21 -30.21
CA VAL A 162 -9.28 -20.85 -30.57
C VAL A 162 -9.14 -19.33 -30.68
N ALA A 163 -10.11 -18.67 -31.31
CA ALA A 163 -10.13 -17.21 -31.41
C ALA A 163 -10.21 -16.54 -30.02
N LEU A 164 -11.03 -17.07 -29.11
CA LEU A 164 -11.17 -16.53 -27.76
C LEU A 164 -9.92 -16.77 -26.90
N ALA A 165 -9.29 -17.94 -27.01
CA ALA A 165 -8.01 -18.22 -26.34
C ALA A 165 -6.91 -17.22 -26.80
N HIS A 166 -6.79 -16.99 -28.11
CA HIS A 166 -5.87 -16.00 -28.66
C HIS A 166 -6.20 -14.58 -28.18
N ALA A 167 -7.47 -14.20 -28.20
CA ALA A 167 -7.91 -12.89 -27.73
C ALA A 167 -7.63 -12.72 -26.22
N GLY A 168 -7.74 -13.79 -25.44
CA GLY A 168 -7.39 -13.83 -24.02
C GLY A 168 -5.90 -13.63 -23.76
N VAL A 169 -5.03 -14.30 -24.52
CA VAL A 169 -3.56 -14.07 -24.47
C VAL A 169 -3.22 -12.63 -24.88
N MET A 170 -3.89 -12.09 -25.90
CA MET A 170 -3.70 -10.70 -26.31
C MET A 170 -4.16 -9.70 -25.24
N ALA A 171 -5.27 -9.99 -24.56
CA ALA A 171 -5.73 -9.21 -23.41
C ALA A 171 -4.73 -9.26 -22.25
N LEU A 172 -4.10 -10.42 -22.01
CA LEU A 172 -3.02 -10.55 -21.02
C LEU A 172 -1.82 -9.68 -21.39
N CYS A 173 -1.40 -9.69 -22.66
CA CYS A 173 -0.31 -8.85 -23.16
C CYS A 173 -0.64 -7.37 -23.02
N PHE A 174 -1.85 -6.97 -23.41
CA PHE A 174 -2.32 -5.60 -23.25
C PHE A 174 -2.32 -5.17 -21.77
N ALA A 175 -2.79 -6.02 -20.86
CA ALA A 175 -2.77 -5.75 -19.43
C ALA A 175 -1.35 -5.55 -18.89
N ALA A 176 -0.40 -6.38 -19.34
CA ALA A 176 1.00 -6.25 -18.98
C ALA A 176 1.65 -4.97 -19.54
N LEU A 177 1.32 -4.57 -20.78
CA LEU A 177 1.78 -3.33 -21.41
C LEU A 177 1.15 -2.07 -20.77
N ALA A 178 -0.12 -2.16 -20.34
CA ALA A 178 -0.82 -1.09 -19.64
C ALA A 178 -0.35 -0.94 -18.17
N SER A 179 0.24 -2.00 -17.59
CA SER A 179 0.62 -2.05 -16.17
C SER A 179 1.48 -0.87 -15.69
N PRO A 180 2.48 -0.35 -16.44
CA PRO A 180 3.26 0.81 -16.00
C PRO A 180 2.39 2.07 -15.89
N TYR A 181 1.43 2.23 -16.80
CA TYR A 181 0.57 3.40 -16.85
C TYR A 181 -0.54 3.36 -15.80
N CYS A 182 -0.96 2.17 -15.37
CA CYS A 182 -2.01 2.01 -14.37
C CYS A 182 -1.46 1.92 -12.95
N PHE A 183 -0.38 1.16 -12.76
CA PHE A 183 0.04 0.72 -11.43
C PHE A 183 1.33 1.35 -10.93
N ALA A 184 2.14 1.99 -11.77
CA ALA A 184 3.42 2.54 -11.32
C ALA A 184 3.27 3.71 -10.31
N PRO A 185 4.28 3.92 -9.45
CA PRO A 185 4.27 5.01 -8.47
C PRO A 185 4.14 6.39 -9.14
N ARG A 186 3.42 7.32 -8.50
CA ARG A 186 3.30 8.71 -8.95
C ARG A 186 4.20 9.65 -8.15
N PRO A 187 4.72 10.74 -8.77
CA PRO A 187 4.53 11.14 -10.18
C PRO A 187 5.31 10.24 -11.15
N PHE A 188 4.67 9.84 -12.26
CA PHE A 188 5.19 8.84 -13.20
C PHE A 188 6.55 9.21 -13.78
N ALA A 189 6.78 10.49 -14.07
CA ALA A 189 8.07 10.97 -14.57
C ALA A 189 9.24 10.57 -13.66
N ARG A 190 9.05 10.58 -12.34
CA ARG A 190 10.10 10.14 -11.40
C ARG A 190 10.24 8.63 -11.37
N ALA A 191 9.15 7.88 -11.54
CA ALA A 191 9.21 6.42 -11.57
C ALA A 191 9.98 5.92 -12.80
N VAL A 192 9.74 6.51 -13.98
CA VAL A 192 10.42 6.18 -15.24
C VAL A 192 11.93 6.38 -15.17
N LEU A 193 12.38 7.42 -14.45
CA LEU A 193 13.80 7.75 -14.32
C LEU A 193 14.56 6.89 -13.29
N ARG A 194 13.87 6.00 -12.54
CA ARG A 194 14.55 5.13 -11.58
C ARG A 194 15.35 4.05 -12.32
N LEU A 195 16.65 3.98 -12.02
CA LEU A 195 17.55 3.02 -12.65
C LEU A 195 17.19 1.56 -12.33
N ARG A 196 16.78 1.27 -11.09
CA ARG A 196 16.52 -0.12 -10.64
C ARG A 196 15.44 -0.83 -11.47
N PRO A 197 14.21 -0.29 -11.63
CA PRO A 197 13.20 -0.93 -12.48
C PRO A 197 13.63 -1.09 -13.94
N LEU A 198 14.37 -0.11 -14.48
CA LEU A 198 14.88 -0.18 -15.84
C LEU A 198 15.87 -1.34 -16.02
N VAL A 199 16.83 -1.48 -15.12
CA VAL A 199 17.83 -2.57 -15.15
C VAL A 199 17.14 -3.94 -15.05
N VAL A 200 16.15 -4.09 -14.17
CA VAL A 200 15.37 -5.34 -14.05
C VAL A 200 14.65 -5.66 -15.35
N ALA A 201 13.97 -4.67 -15.95
CA ALA A 201 13.26 -4.86 -17.21
C ALA A 201 14.20 -5.26 -18.36
N LEU A 202 15.36 -4.60 -18.47
CA LEU A 202 16.39 -4.91 -19.47
C LEU A 202 16.98 -6.30 -19.27
N ALA A 203 17.23 -6.70 -18.02
CA ALA A 203 17.74 -8.04 -17.71
C ALA A 203 16.73 -9.13 -18.09
N VAL A 204 15.46 -8.94 -17.77
CA VAL A 204 14.39 -9.89 -18.12
C VAL A 204 14.19 -9.96 -19.64
N ALA A 205 14.14 -8.81 -20.32
CA ALA A 205 14.04 -8.76 -21.77
C ALA A 205 15.27 -9.41 -22.45
N GLY A 206 16.47 -9.08 -22.00
CA GLY A 206 17.73 -9.61 -22.53
C GLY A 206 17.84 -11.12 -22.36
N LEU A 207 17.45 -11.65 -21.20
CA LEU A 207 17.38 -13.10 -20.96
C LEU A 207 16.37 -13.76 -21.90
N GLY A 208 15.18 -13.18 -22.05
CA GLY A 208 14.16 -13.68 -22.96
C GLY A 208 14.61 -13.70 -24.43
N VAL A 209 15.31 -12.65 -24.88
CA VAL A 209 15.89 -12.58 -26.23
C VAL A 209 17.01 -13.62 -26.41
N ALA A 210 17.88 -13.78 -25.42
CA ALA A 210 18.95 -14.78 -25.47
C ALA A 210 18.38 -16.20 -25.58
N LEU A 211 17.36 -16.53 -24.78
CA LEU A 211 16.66 -17.81 -24.85
C LEU A 211 15.91 -17.99 -26.17
N ALA A 212 15.23 -16.95 -26.66
CA ALA A 212 14.55 -16.99 -27.95
C ALA A 212 15.50 -17.25 -29.13
N ARG A 213 16.74 -16.74 -29.05
CA ARG A 213 17.74 -16.90 -30.11
C ARG A 213 18.51 -18.23 -30.02
N GLY A 214 18.86 -18.66 -28.82
CA GLY A 214 19.67 -19.87 -28.61
C GLY A 214 18.85 -21.14 -28.46
N GLU A 215 17.76 -21.08 -27.70
CA GLU A 215 17.05 -22.25 -27.16
C GLU A 215 15.52 -22.05 -27.21
N TYR A 216 15.00 -21.64 -28.38
CA TYR A 216 13.59 -21.29 -28.53
C TYR A 216 12.63 -22.41 -28.11
N GLY A 217 12.97 -23.68 -28.38
CA GLY A 217 12.15 -24.82 -27.96
C GLY A 217 12.00 -24.92 -26.44
N TYR A 218 13.05 -24.60 -25.68
CA TYR A 218 12.98 -24.53 -24.21
C TYR A 218 12.14 -23.34 -23.75
N LEU A 219 12.31 -22.17 -24.36
CA LEU A 219 11.50 -20.99 -24.06
C LEU A 219 10.01 -21.26 -24.30
N ALA A 220 9.66 -21.86 -25.44
CA ALA A 220 8.28 -22.20 -25.80
C ALA A 220 7.66 -23.16 -24.79
N ARG A 221 8.38 -24.23 -24.40
CA ARG A 221 7.92 -25.18 -23.38
C ARG A 221 7.78 -24.51 -22.01
N ALA A 222 8.76 -23.70 -21.60
CA ALA A 222 8.72 -23.00 -20.32
C ALA A 222 7.56 -22.00 -20.24
N ALA A 223 7.26 -21.28 -21.32
CA ALA A 223 6.13 -20.34 -21.39
C ALA A 223 4.78 -21.06 -21.21
N THR A 224 4.59 -22.20 -21.90
CA THR A 224 3.39 -23.03 -21.76
C THR A 224 3.26 -23.58 -20.34
N LEU A 225 4.35 -24.05 -19.75
CA LEU A 225 4.34 -24.67 -18.42
C LEU A 225 4.15 -23.67 -17.29
N ALA A 226 4.89 -22.55 -17.32
CA ALA A 226 4.90 -21.57 -16.24
C ALA A 226 3.64 -20.68 -16.25
N ILE A 227 3.28 -20.16 -17.44
CA ILE A 227 2.28 -19.10 -17.58
C ILE A 227 1.06 -19.59 -18.39
N GLY A 228 1.12 -20.76 -19.04
CA GLY A 228 -0.01 -21.27 -19.84
C GLY A 228 -0.17 -20.59 -21.19
N VAL A 229 0.89 -19.93 -21.70
CA VAL A 229 0.91 -19.33 -23.03
C VAL A 229 1.56 -20.29 -24.01
N GLU A 230 0.77 -20.82 -24.93
CA GLU A 230 1.26 -21.76 -25.94
C GLU A 230 2.01 -21.03 -27.06
N LEU A 231 3.29 -21.34 -27.21
CA LEU A 231 4.13 -20.88 -28.31
C LEU A 231 4.37 -22.02 -29.30
N SER A 232 4.34 -21.71 -30.60
CA SER A 232 4.57 -22.70 -31.65
C SER A 232 5.98 -23.30 -31.51
N PRO A 233 6.17 -24.63 -31.44
CA PRO A 233 7.47 -25.25 -31.14
C PRO A 233 8.44 -25.29 -32.33
N GLY A 234 7.94 -25.17 -33.57
CA GLY A 234 8.74 -25.33 -34.80
C GLY A 234 9.19 -24.01 -35.44
N GLN A 235 8.62 -22.88 -35.04
CA GLN A 235 8.98 -21.56 -35.58
C GLN A 235 8.75 -20.47 -34.53
N PRO A 236 9.57 -19.41 -34.51
CA PRO A 236 9.34 -18.24 -33.67
C PRO A 236 7.96 -17.66 -33.94
N ASP A 237 7.15 -17.53 -32.89
CA ASP A 237 5.85 -16.86 -33.01
C ASP A 237 6.06 -15.42 -33.53
N PRO A 238 5.32 -14.96 -34.55
CA PRO A 238 5.44 -13.59 -35.05
C PRO A 238 5.16 -12.52 -33.97
N ARG A 239 4.48 -12.90 -32.88
CA ARG A 239 4.15 -12.04 -31.73
C ARG A 239 5.18 -12.08 -30.62
N LEU A 240 6.26 -12.86 -30.75
CA LEU A 240 7.26 -13.04 -29.70
C LEU A 240 7.85 -11.72 -29.19
N ALA A 241 8.09 -10.75 -30.08
CA ALA A 241 8.58 -9.42 -29.69
C ALA A 241 7.61 -8.69 -28.75
N MET A 242 6.30 -8.80 -29.00
CA MET A 242 5.26 -8.22 -28.15
C MET A 242 5.17 -8.96 -26.81
N TYR A 243 5.33 -10.29 -26.79
CA TYR A 243 5.38 -11.06 -25.54
C TYR A 243 6.58 -10.67 -24.67
N LEU A 244 7.77 -10.56 -25.28
CA LEU A 244 8.97 -10.11 -24.57
C LEU A 244 8.82 -8.68 -24.05
N LEU A 245 8.23 -7.78 -24.84
CA LEU A 245 7.93 -6.42 -24.39
C LEU A 245 6.95 -6.42 -23.22
N ALA A 246 5.86 -7.19 -23.29
CA ALA A 246 4.87 -7.30 -22.22
C ALA A 246 5.49 -7.83 -20.91
N VAL A 247 6.34 -8.85 -20.99
CA VAL A 247 7.04 -9.38 -19.82
C VAL A 247 8.04 -8.35 -19.26
N ALA A 248 8.75 -7.62 -20.12
CA ALA A 248 9.67 -6.56 -19.70
C ALA A 248 8.94 -5.39 -19.01
N THR A 249 7.81 -4.93 -19.55
CA THR A 249 7.01 -3.86 -18.94
C THR A 249 6.40 -4.31 -17.62
N LEU A 250 5.97 -5.56 -17.51
CA LEU A 250 5.47 -6.12 -16.27
C LEU A 250 6.58 -6.23 -15.21
N ALA A 251 7.77 -6.72 -15.57
CA ALA A 251 8.93 -6.78 -14.68
C ALA A 251 9.34 -5.38 -14.20
N TRP A 252 9.31 -4.40 -15.11
CA TRP A 252 9.50 -2.99 -14.76
C TRP A 252 8.48 -2.53 -13.71
N THR A 253 7.19 -2.77 -13.94
CA THR A 253 6.11 -2.36 -13.02
C THR A 253 6.26 -3.00 -11.64
N LEU A 254 6.55 -4.30 -11.58
CA LEU A 254 6.76 -5.02 -10.32
C LEU A 254 7.95 -4.44 -9.54
N ALA A 255 9.08 -4.20 -10.21
CA ALA A 255 10.26 -3.60 -9.59
C ALA A 255 10.00 -2.15 -9.12
N ALA A 256 9.25 -1.38 -9.90
CA ALA A 256 8.88 0.00 -9.54
C ALA A 256 7.95 0.02 -8.31
N CYS A 257 6.98 -0.89 -8.25
CA CYS A 257 6.06 -1.02 -7.10
C CYS A 257 6.78 -1.54 -5.85
N ALA A 258 7.72 -2.48 -5.97
CA ALA A 258 8.48 -3.01 -4.84
C ALA A 258 9.28 -1.92 -4.11
N GLY A 259 9.84 -0.96 -4.85
CA GLY A 259 10.57 0.19 -4.30
C GLY A 259 9.72 1.45 -4.08
N ALA A 260 8.39 1.34 -4.10
CA ALA A 260 7.52 2.49 -3.92
C ALA A 260 7.50 2.96 -2.46
N PRO A 261 7.46 4.29 -2.19
CA PRO A 261 7.36 4.81 -0.82
C PRO A 261 6.00 4.51 -0.18
N ALA A 262 4.91 4.61 -0.95
CA ALA A 262 3.55 4.31 -0.51
C ALA A 262 3.37 2.79 -0.27
N SER A 263 2.89 2.43 0.92
CA SER A 263 2.60 1.04 1.29
C SER A 263 1.53 0.40 0.41
N GLY A 264 0.49 1.15 0.04
CA GLY A 264 -0.55 0.67 -0.86
C GLY A 264 0.03 0.34 -2.24
N ARG A 265 1.02 1.10 -2.73
CA ARG A 265 1.64 0.89 -4.04
C ARG A 265 2.52 -0.37 -4.04
N ARG A 266 3.18 -0.67 -2.92
CA ARG A 266 3.84 -1.98 -2.72
C ARG A 266 2.81 -3.12 -2.71
N SER A 267 1.66 -2.94 -2.05
CA SER A 267 0.56 -3.91 -2.06
C SER A 267 0.02 -4.18 -3.47
N VAL A 268 -0.12 -3.15 -4.31
CA VAL A 268 -0.47 -3.31 -5.74
C VAL A 268 0.56 -4.17 -6.46
N GLY A 269 1.86 -3.93 -6.24
CA GLY A 269 2.93 -4.75 -6.81
C GLY A 269 2.84 -6.22 -6.40
N VAL A 270 2.58 -6.48 -5.12
CA VAL A 270 2.36 -7.85 -4.61
C VAL A 270 1.12 -8.47 -5.25
N GLY A 271 0.02 -7.74 -5.32
CA GLY A 271 -1.21 -8.25 -5.95
C GLY A 271 -1.02 -8.59 -7.43
N LEU A 272 -0.29 -7.75 -8.17
CA LEU A 272 0.07 -8.01 -9.56
C LEU A 272 0.97 -9.25 -9.68
N ALA A 273 1.95 -9.42 -8.79
CA ALA A 273 2.80 -10.60 -8.76
C ALA A 273 1.99 -11.89 -8.52
N LEU A 274 1.01 -11.88 -7.60
CA LEU A 274 0.14 -13.03 -7.34
C LEU A 274 -0.71 -13.40 -8.58
N ILE A 275 -1.23 -12.40 -9.30
CA ILE A 275 -1.96 -12.63 -10.56
C ILE A 275 -1.06 -13.32 -11.59
N VAL A 276 0.19 -12.86 -11.72
CA VAL A 276 1.16 -13.42 -12.66
C VAL A 276 1.55 -14.86 -12.28
N LEU A 277 1.79 -15.12 -11.00
CA LEU A 277 2.13 -16.46 -10.48
C LEU A 277 0.95 -17.45 -10.61
N GLY A 278 -0.29 -16.96 -10.63
CA GLY A 278 -1.46 -17.78 -10.97
C GLY A 278 -1.42 -18.33 -12.40
N GLY A 279 -0.78 -17.63 -13.34
CA GLY A 279 -0.72 -18.00 -14.75
C GLY A 279 -2.07 -17.88 -15.48
N TYR A 280 -2.10 -18.26 -16.77
CA TYR A 280 -3.26 -18.11 -17.67
C TYR A 280 -3.98 -19.45 -17.99
N GLY A 281 -3.64 -20.54 -17.28
CA GLY A 281 -4.16 -21.88 -17.57
C GLY A 281 -5.20 -22.45 -16.61
N PHE A 282 -5.37 -21.87 -15.40
CA PHE A 282 -6.36 -22.24 -14.36
C PHE A 282 -6.60 -23.75 -14.10
N LYS A 283 -5.59 -24.59 -14.32
CA LYS A 283 -5.70 -26.04 -14.07
C LYS A 283 -5.81 -26.45 -12.59
N TRP A 284 -5.27 -25.64 -11.68
CA TRP A 284 -5.06 -26.02 -10.29
C TRP A 284 -5.70 -25.02 -9.31
N PRO A 285 -6.09 -25.45 -8.10
CA PRO A 285 -6.68 -24.59 -7.06
C PRO A 285 -6.02 -23.22 -6.89
N HIS A 286 -4.68 -23.21 -6.76
CA HIS A 286 -3.94 -21.99 -6.49
C HIS A 286 -3.90 -21.04 -7.71
N HIS A 287 -4.16 -21.52 -8.93
CA HIS A 287 -4.32 -20.66 -10.11
C HIS A 287 -5.57 -19.77 -10.01
N TYR A 288 -6.60 -20.15 -9.25
CA TYR A 288 -7.74 -19.29 -8.96
C TYR A 288 -7.50 -18.42 -7.72
N LEU A 289 -6.92 -19.02 -6.66
CA LEU A 289 -6.72 -18.35 -5.38
C LEU A 289 -5.72 -17.19 -5.48
N LEU A 290 -4.59 -17.35 -6.18
CA LEU A 290 -3.56 -16.31 -6.26
C LEU A 290 -4.06 -15.06 -7.03
N PRO A 291 -4.66 -15.17 -8.24
CA PRO A 291 -5.21 -14.00 -8.91
C PRO A 291 -6.36 -13.35 -8.15
N LEU A 292 -7.23 -14.15 -7.52
CA LEU A 292 -8.33 -13.61 -6.73
C LEU A 292 -7.81 -12.79 -5.54
N PHE A 293 -6.83 -13.34 -4.80
CA PHE A 293 -6.19 -12.61 -3.72
C PHE A 293 -5.46 -11.36 -4.23
N GLY A 294 -4.75 -11.48 -5.35
CA GLY A 294 -4.08 -10.35 -5.99
C GLY A 294 -5.03 -9.21 -6.36
N LEU A 295 -6.20 -9.51 -6.94
CA LEU A 295 -7.22 -8.52 -7.25
C LEU A 295 -7.76 -7.84 -5.98
N THR A 296 -8.01 -8.60 -4.91
CA THR A 296 -8.50 -8.01 -3.64
C THR A 296 -7.46 -7.07 -3.02
N LEU A 297 -6.17 -7.40 -3.07
CA LEU A 297 -5.09 -6.52 -2.58
C LEU A 297 -4.99 -5.24 -3.41
N ILE A 298 -5.11 -5.33 -4.74
CA ILE A 298 -5.11 -4.15 -5.62
C ILE A 298 -6.35 -3.28 -5.35
N ALA A 299 -7.53 -3.89 -5.20
CA ALA A 299 -8.77 -3.18 -4.91
C ALA A 299 -8.75 -2.47 -3.54
N GLU A 300 -8.17 -3.10 -2.51
CA GLU A 300 -7.95 -2.47 -1.20
C GLU A 300 -6.99 -1.28 -1.32
N ALA A 301 -5.85 -1.48 -1.99
CA ALA A 301 -4.85 -0.43 -2.16
C ALA A 301 -5.39 0.78 -2.94
N ALA A 302 -6.32 0.59 -3.87
CA ALA A 302 -6.98 1.68 -4.61
C ALA A 302 -7.63 2.73 -3.68
N ARG A 303 -7.99 2.34 -2.44
CA ARG A 303 -8.62 3.20 -1.43
C ARG A 303 -7.64 4.13 -0.70
N SER A 304 -6.35 3.79 -0.64
CA SER A 304 -5.37 4.55 0.14
C SER A 304 -4.18 5.09 -0.66
N VAL A 305 -3.84 4.49 -1.80
CA VAL A 305 -2.66 4.87 -2.60
C VAL A 305 -2.68 6.33 -3.02
N ARG A 306 -3.83 6.84 -3.46
CA ARG A 306 -3.96 8.26 -3.83
C ARG A 306 -3.58 9.18 -2.67
N ASP A 307 -4.10 8.89 -1.49
CA ASP A 307 -3.84 9.69 -0.29
C ASP A 307 -2.38 9.55 0.15
N GLU A 308 -1.82 8.34 0.12
CA GLU A 308 -0.41 8.06 0.47
C GLU A 308 0.59 8.73 -0.49
N GLU A 309 0.31 8.73 -1.80
CA GLU A 309 1.18 9.36 -2.79
C GLU A 309 1.05 10.88 -2.79
N LEU A 310 -0.18 11.40 -2.63
CA LEU A 310 -0.39 12.83 -2.41
C LEU A 310 0.33 13.27 -1.15
N ALA A 311 0.30 12.50 -0.08
CA ALA A 311 1.05 12.77 1.13
C ALA A 311 2.58 12.80 0.92
N ALA A 312 3.10 11.98 0.00
CA ALA A 312 4.54 11.84 -0.26
C ALA A 312 5.12 12.87 -1.27
N LEU A 313 4.29 13.73 -1.89
CA LEU A 313 4.78 14.75 -2.83
C LEU A 313 5.61 15.82 -2.11
N PRO A 314 6.82 16.17 -2.64
CA PRO A 314 7.69 17.18 -2.05
C PRO A 314 7.00 18.54 -2.00
N PHE A 315 7.30 19.27 -0.94
CA PHE A 315 6.61 20.47 -0.52
C PHE A 315 6.75 21.60 -1.56
N ALA A 316 5.63 22.07 -2.08
CA ALA A 316 5.49 23.47 -2.46
C ALA A 316 4.72 24.14 -1.32
N SER A 317 5.27 25.19 -0.71
CA SER A 317 4.57 25.90 0.36
C SER A 317 3.28 26.52 -0.19
N GLN A 318 2.12 26.11 0.34
CA GLN A 318 0.83 26.74 0.01
C GLN A 318 0.54 27.96 0.90
N THR A 319 1.39 28.23 1.87
CA THR A 319 1.28 29.35 2.80
C THR A 319 1.98 30.60 2.24
N PRO A 320 1.49 31.81 2.54
CA PRO A 320 2.17 33.04 2.13
C PRO A 320 3.54 33.17 2.82
N PRO A 321 4.52 33.85 2.19
CA PRO A 321 5.80 34.14 2.82
C PRO A 321 5.60 35.16 3.96
N ILE A 322 6.25 34.90 5.09
CA ILE A 322 6.22 35.76 6.28
C ILE A 322 7.60 36.41 6.45
N GLY A 323 7.63 37.73 6.70
CA GLY A 323 8.88 38.44 6.97
C GLY A 323 9.53 37.98 8.28
N ASP A 324 10.86 37.99 8.34
CA ASP A 324 11.60 37.49 9.51
C ASP A 324 11.29 38.23 10.81
N THR A 325 11.04 39.54 10.73
CA THR A 325 10.70 40.38 11.89
C THR A 325 9.35 39.98 12.50
N ALA A 326 8.33 39.81 11.66
CA ALA A 326 7.01 39.33 12.06
C ALA A 326 7.09 37.92 12.63
N TRP A 327 7.92 37.06 12.02
CA TRP A 327 8.15 35.70 12.50
C TRP A 327 8.83 35.67 13.88
N SER A 328 9.91 36.42 14.08
CA SER A 328 10.62 36.48 15.38
C SER A 328 9.73 37.02 16.49
N ALA A 329 8.89 38.03 16.19
CA ALA A 329 7.93 38.56 17.13
C ALA A 329 6.88 37.49 17.51
N TYR A 330 6.38 36.73 16.54
CA TYR A 330 5.45 35.63 16.79
C TYR A 330 6.06 34.52 17.64
N ILE A 331 7.27 34.06 17.33
CA ILE A 331 7.98 33.04 18.13
C ILE A 331 8.18 33.52 19.58
N THR A 332 8.43 34.82 19.79
CA THR A 332 8.52 35.41 21.12
C THR A 332 7.19 35.34 21.87
N LEU A 333 6.07 35.63 21.20
CA LEU A 333 4.72 35.48 21.78
C LEU A 333 4.40 34.03 22.14
N VAL A 334 4.75 33.07 21.28
CA VAL A 334 4.57 31.64 21.53
C VAL A 334 5.41 31.20 22.74
N THR A 335 6.69 31.58 22.77
CA THR A 335 7.60 31.28 23.89
C THR A 335 7.06 31.85 25.20
N HIS A 336 6.57 33.09 25.20
CA HIS A 336 5.98 33.71 26.39
C HIS A 336 4.69 33.01 26.85
N GLY A 337 3.84 32.60 25.91
CA GLY A 337 2.63 31.83 26.23
C GLY A 337 2.94 30.48 26.86
N LEU A 338 3.94 29.76 26.33
CA LEU A 338 4.35 28.43 26.82
C LEU A 338 4.99 28.46 28.22
N ARG A 339 5.59 29.58 28.63
CA ARG A 339 6.12 29.75 30.01
C ARG A 339 5.05 29.68 31.11
N ARG A 340 3.76 29.69 30.76
CA ARG A 340 2.68 29.45 31.72
C ARG A 340 2.53 27.97 32.09
N THR A 341 3.03 27.09 31.22
CA THR A 341 2.81 25.65 31.28
C THR A 341 4.12 24.89 31.45
N PHE A 342 5.23 25.46 30.98
CA PHE A 342 6.57 24.87 30.99
C PHE A 342 7.47 25.58 31.99
N ASP A 343 8.35 24.83 32.64
CA ASP A 343 9.26 25.36 33.66
C ASP A 343 10.43 26.15 33.00
N ASP A 344 11.17 25.49 32.11
CA ASP A 344 12.26 26.09 31.32
C ASP A 344 11.90 26.08 29.83
N VAL A 345 11.89 27.26 29.18
CA VAL A 345 11.57 27.40 27.75
C VAL A 345 12.65 28.17 27.02
N HIS A 346 13.25 27.50 26.04
CA HIS A 346 14.25 28.07 25.15
C HIS A 346 13.74 28.02 23.70
N SER A 347 14.10 29.03 22.91
CA SER A 347 13.82 29.03 21.48
C SER A 347 15.07 29.37 20.68
N LEU A 348 15.23 28.69 19.55
CA LEU A 348 16.34 28.83 18.62
C LEU A 348 15.78 28.83 17.20
N THR A 349 16.22 29.78 16.37
CA THR A 349 15.92 29.76 14.94
C THR A 349 17.20 29.53 14.16
N THR A 350 17.28 28.40 13.46
CA THR A 350 18.40 28.06 12.57
C THR A 350 18.02 28.31 11.11
N ARG A 351 19.01 28.69 10.29
CA ARG A 351 18.85 28.85 8.84
C ARG A 351 19.76 27.85 8.14
N GLY A 352 19.19 27.04 7.27
CA GLY A 352 19.90 26.13 6.39
C GLY A 352 20.09 26.71 4.99
N GLU A 353 20.73 25.93 4.12
CA GLU A 353 20.87 26.27 2.70
C GLU A 353 19.51 26.21 1.97
N GLY A 354 19.39 26.96 0.87
CA GLY A 354 18.19 26.94 0.02
C GLY A 354 16.95 27.61 0.63
N GLY A 355 17.13 28.57 1.53
CA GLY A 355 16.02 29.32 2.16
C GLY A 355 15.25 28.52 3.20
N LEU A 356 15.73 27.33 3.59
CA LEU A 356 15.19 26.55 4.69
C LEU A 356 15.51 27.24 6.02
N ALA A 357 14.52 27.35 6.89
CA ALA A 357 14.68 27.82 8.25
C ALA A 357 13.88 26.94 9.21
N SER A 358 14.41 26.68 10.39
CA SER A 358 13.75 25.90 11.43
C SER A 358 13.70 26.74 12.70
N SER A 359 12.51 26.92 13.26
CA SER A 359 12.34 27.51 14.60
C SER A 359 12.01 26.39 15.57
N VAL A 360 12.90 26.14 16.52
CA VAL A 360 12.77 25.10 17.53
C VAL A 360 12.53 25.78 18.89
N ILE A 361 11.49 25.36 19.59
CA ILE A 361 11.20 25.73 20.97
C ILE A 361 11.31 24.44 21.79
N VAL A 362 12.17 24.45 22.79
CA VAL A 362 12.40 23.32 23.69
C VAL A 362 11.98 23.74 25.09
N GLY A 363 11.35 22.83 25.82
CA GLY A 363 11.14 23.01 27.24
C GLY A 363 10.82 21.71 27.97
N ASP A 364 10.53 21.81 29.25
CA ASP A 364 10.07 20.70 30.08
C ASP A 364 8.72 21.05 30.71
N ALA A 365 7.82 20.07 30.76
CA ALA A 365 6.54 20.21 31.42
C ALA A 365 6.24 18.96 32.24
N SER A 366 6.26 19.10 33.56
CA SER A 366 6.00 17.99 34.51
C SER A 366 6.93 16.78 34.27
N GLY A 367 8.18 17.00 33.91
CA GLY A 367 9.17 15.96 33.63
C GLY A 367 9.03 15.30 32.25
N ILE A 368 8.24 15.89 31.34
CA ILE A 368 8.15 15.48 29.95
C ILE A 368 8.86 16.54 29.08
N ALA A 369 9.91 16.11 28.38
CA ALA A 369 10.61 16.96 27.42
C ALA A 369 9.66 17.33 26.26
N VAL A 370 9.57 18.61 25.93
CA VAL A 370 8.75 19.14 24.85
C VAL A 370 9.64 19.80 23.80
N ARG A 371 9.47 19.40 22.54
CA ARG A 371 10.15 19.99 21.39
C ARG A 371 9.13 20.38 20.34
N VAL A 372 9.01 21.69 20.10
CA VAL A 372 8.17 22.27 19.05
C VAL A 372 9.08 22.76 17.94
N ARG A 373 8.98 22.18 16.75
CA ARG A 373 9.74 22.56 15.57
C ARG A 373 8.80 23.10 14.49
N ILE A 374 9.11 24.28 13.97
CA ILE A 374 8.38 24.89 12.86
C ILE A 374 9.34 25.02 11.68
N GLU A 375 9.01 24.34 10.59
CA GLU A 375 9.80 24.31 9.35
C GLU A 375 9.31 25.38 8.39
N ARG A 376 10.23 26.14 7.81
CA ARG A 376 9.96 27.18 6.82
C ARG A 376 10.87 27.03 5.61
N ILE A 377 10.37 27.41 4.43
CA ILE A 377 11.16 27.56 3.20
C ILE A 377 10.81 28.89 2.55
N GLU A 378 11.80 29.71 2.22
CA GLU A 378 11.62 31.03 1.60
C GLU A 378 10.60 31.92 2.36
N GLY A 379 10.61 31.79 3.69
CA GLY A 379 9.72 32.53 4.58
C GLY A 379 8.31 31.94 4.76
N ALA A 380 7.92 30.95 3.96
CA ALA A 380 6.64 30.26 4.05
C ALA A 380 6.70 29.07 5.03
N VAL A 381 5.64 28.82 5.80
CA VAL A 381 5.56 27.73 6.78
C VAL A 381 5.20 26.42 6.10
N LEU A 382 6.03 25.39 6.29
CA LEU A 382 5.81 24.06 5.73
C LEU A 382 5.08 23.14 6.70
N ALA A 383 5.54 23.09 7.94
CA ALA A 383 5.04 22.16 8.94
C ALA A 383 5.28 22.68 10.35
N LEU A 384 4.40 22.29 11.26
CA LEU A 384 4.62 22.31 12.69
C LEU A 384 4.75 20.85 13.15
N ASP A 385 5.80 20.54 13.88
CA ASP A 385 6.12 19.24 14.45
C ASP A 385 6.33 19.39 15.96
N VAL A 386 5.53 18.71 16.76
CA VAL A 386 5.60 18.73 18.22
C VAL A 386 5.93 17.33 18.70
N VAL A 387 7.02 17.18 19.43
CA VAL A 387 7.43 15.92 20.07
C VAL A 387 7.42 16.11 21.57
N LEU A 388 6.80 15.18 22.27
CA LEU A 388 6.69 15.11 23.72
C LEU A 388 7.28 13.77 24.18
N GLY A 389 8.19 13.80 25.14
CA GLY A 389 8.92 12.63 25.61
C GLY A 389 10.23 12.39 24.85
N ARG A 390 10.60 11.13 24.65
CA ARG A 390 11.85 10.76 23.97
C ARG A 390 11.77 11.00 22.47
N GLU A 391 12.94 11.16 21.84
CA GLU A 391 13.02 11.17 20.38
C GLU A 391 12.61 9.81 19.81
N ILE A 392 11.81 9.84 18.75
CA ILE A 392 11.05 8.69 18.30
C ILE A 392 11.55 8.20 16.94
N ASP A 393 11.90 6.92 16.86
CA ASP A 393 12.17 6.26 15.58
C ASP A 393 10.85 5.92 14.85
N GLU A 394 10.54 6.71 13.82
CA GLU A 394 9.34 6.53 12.98
C GLU A 394 9.27 5.13 12.31
N LEU A 395 10.41 4.45 12.13
CA LEU A 395 10.48 3.15 11.46
C LEU A 395 9.85 2.02 12.27
N ARG A 396 9.77 2.16 13.60
CA ARG A 396 9.24 1.12 14.50
C ARG A 396 7.71 1.00 14.44
N GLY A 397 7.03 1.98 13.85
CA GLY A 397 5.57 2.06 13.85
C GLY A 397 5.01 2.50 15.21
N ALA A 398 3.91 3.24 15.21
CA ALA A 398 3.31 3.80 16.41
C ALA A 398 2.28 2.83 17.04
N THR A 399 2.17 2.87 18.38
CA THR A 399 1.17 2.10 19.13
C THR A 399 -0.24 2.57 18.80
N VAL A 400 -0.43 3.89 18.66
CA VAL A 400 -1.69 4.52 18.25
C VAL A 400 -1.38 5.65 17.28
N THR A 401 -2.20 5.78 16.23
CA THR A 401 -2.21 6.97 15.37
C THR A 401 -3.62 7.45 15.15
N ALA A 402 -3.80 8.77 15.18
CA ALA A 402 -5.03 9.47 14.83
C ALA A 402 -4.74 10.49 13.72
N TRP A 403 -5.44 10.38 12.61
CA TRP A 403 -5.22 11.21 11.42
C TRP A 403 -6.46 12.03 11.13
N ALA A 404 -6.34 13.35 11.17
CA ALA A 404 -7.44 14.23 10.82
C ALA A 404 -7.83 14.00 9.35
N ILE A 405 -9.13 13.82 9.12
CA ILE A 405 -9.74 13.76 7.80
C ILE A 405 -9.90 15.21 7.35
N PRO A 406 -9.11 15.67 6.36
CA PRO A 406 -9.12 17.05 5.94
C PRO A 406 -10.43 17.40 5.25
N GLN A 407 -10.85 18.66 5.35
CA GLN A 407 -11.96 19.16 4.55
C GLN A 407 -11.58 19.06 3.07
N ARG A 408 -12.52 18.68 2.19
CA ARG A 408 -12.26 18.37 0.78
C ARG A 408 -11.47 19.44 0.02
N ALA A 409 -11.60 20.71 0.42
CA ALA A 409 -10.92 21.85 -0.21
C ALA A 409 -9.43 22.00 0.16
N LEU A 410 -8.97 21.36 1.25
CA LEU A 410 -7.63 21.57 1.82
C LEU A 410 -6.61 20.50 1.40
N GLY A 411 -6.97 19.58 0.52
CA GLY A 411 -6.07 18.51 0.07
C GLY A 411 -5.95 17.37 1.08
N VAL A 412 -4.78 16.71 1.12
CA VAL A 412 -4.52 15.52 1.95
C VAL A 412 -3.41 15.79 2.95
N ASN A 413 -3.62 15.42 4.22
CA ASN A 413 -2.57 15.45 5.23
C ASN A 413 -1.41 14.52 4.83
N PRO A 414 -0.15 14.99 4.90
CA PRO A 414 1.01 14.12 4.75
C PRO A 414 0.97 12.91 5.69
N ALA A 415 1.63 11.83 5.27
CA ALA A 415 1.53 10.55 5.93
C ALA A 415 2.24 10.58 7.28
N GLY A 416 1.54 10.19 8.33
CA GLY A 416 2.12 9.91 9.63
C GLY A 416 2.72 8.51 9.73
N PRO A 417 3.30 8.16 10.88
CA PRO A 417 3.87 6.85 11.17
C PRO A 417 2.85 5.72 10.95
N PRO A 418 3.29 4.52 10.52
CA PRO A 418 2.37 3.41 10.34
C PRO A 418 1.89 2.88 11.70
N ALA A 419 0.58 2.61 11.81
CA ALA A 419 -0.01 1.80 12.87
C ALA A 419 -1.15 0.95 12.30
N THR A 420 -1.39 -0.21 12.89
CA THR A 420 -2.41 -1.18 12.46
C THR A 420 -2.91 -2.00 13.65
N PRO A 421 -4.17 -2.48 13.66
CA PRO A 421 -5.22 -2.33 12.63
C PRO A 421 -5.95 -0.98 12.72
N SER A 422 -6.79 -0.64 11.73
CA SER A 422 -7.74 0.48 11.86
C SER A 422 -8.90 0.10 12.78
N PHE A 423 -9.40 1.04 13.57
CA PHE A 423 -10.56 0.83 14.43
C PHE A 423 -11.48 2.05 14.47
N LYS A 424 -12.64 1.91 15.09
CA LYS A 424 -13.58 3.00 15.39
C LYS A 424 -13.60 3.23 16.90
N THR A 425 -13.64 4.49 17.31
CA THR A 425 -13.52 4.88 18.72
C THR A 425 -14.85 4.77 19.47
N GLY A 426 -15.97 4.68 18.75
CA GLY A 426 -17.31 4.65 19.35
C GLY A 426 -17.89 6.05 19.61
N ASP A 427 -17.12 7.11 19.36
CA ASP A 427 -17.58 8.49 19.31
C ASP A 427 -17.78 8.90 17.83
N PRO A 428 -19.03 9.08 17.36
CA PRO A 428 -19.30 9.43 15.97
C PRO A 428 -18.65 10.73 15.52
N GLN A 429 -18.57 11.76 16.38
CA GLN A 429 -18.01 13.06 16.01
C GLN A 429 -16.50 12.95 15.80
N PHE A 430 -15.83 12.22 16.70
CA PHE A 430 -14.41 11.93 16.56
C PHE A 430 -14.13 11.05 15.34
N ASP A 431 -14.92 10.00 15.12
CA ASP A 431 -14.75 9.03 14.03
C ASP A 431 -15.07 9.58 12.64
N GLU A 432 -15.83 10.67 12.56
CA GLU A 432 -16.05 11.47 11.34
C GLU A 432 -14.87 12.41 11.05
N ARG A 433 -14.20 12.90 12.10
CA ARG A 433 -13.09 13.84 11.97
C ARG A 433 -11.73 13.16 11.89
N PHE A 434 -11.55 11.97 12.45
CA PHE A 434 -10.28 11.26 12.51
C PHE A 434 -10.38 9.82 12.01
N LYS A 435 -9.32 9.35 11.34
CA LYS A 435 -9.04 7.93 11.12
C LYS A 435 -8.07 7.46 12.19
N THR A 436 -8.45 6.47 12.98
CA THR A 436 -7.59 5.89 14.02
C THR A 436 -7.06 4.51 13.63
N ARG A 437 -5.82 4.23 14.02
CA ARG A 437 -5.16 2.93 13.84
C ARG A 437 -4.27 2.58 15.03
N GLY A 438 -4.06 1.29 15.27
CA GLY A 438 -3.24 0.77 16.36
C GLY A 438 -4.08 0.06 17.44
N ASN A 439 -3.71 0.24 18.71
CA ASN A 439 -4.37 -0.40 19.84
C ASN A 439 -5.53 0.47 20.40
N ILE A 440 -6.77 -0.04 20.30
CA ILE A 440 -7.98 0.65 20.80
C ILE A 440 -7.99 0.83 22.33
N GLN A 441 -7.41 -0.10 23.09
CA GLN A 441 -7.40 -0.03 24.56
C GLN A 441 -6.52 1.13 25.03
N VAL A 442 -5.32 1.23 24.44
CA VAL A 442 -4.39 2.35 24.68
C VAL A 442 -5.03 3.67 24.25
N PHE A 443 -5.72 3.70 23.10
CA PHE A 443 -6.44 4.90 22.68
C PHE A 443 -7.47 5.38 23.74
N HIS A 444 -8.25 4.47 24.32
CA HIS A 444 -9.22 4.82 25.37
C HIS A 444 -8.59 5.27 26.69
N GLN A 445 -7.37 4.81 27.01
CA GLN A 445 -6.61 5.31 28.16
C GLN A 445 -6.13 6.75 27.93
N LEU A 446 -5.68 7.06 26.71
CA LEU A 446 -5.20 8.38 26.33
C LEU A 446 -6.32 9.40 26.13
N PHE A 447 -7.44 8.99 25.51
CA PHE A 447 -8.54 9.85 25.11
C PHE A 447 -9.84 9.47 25.81
N ASP A 448 -10.19 10.23 26.86
CA ASP A 448 -11.54 10.22 27.42
C ASP A 448 -12.53 11.01 26.55
N ASP A 449 -13.82 11.02 26.92
CA ASP A 449 -14.86 11.74 26.18
C ASP A 449 -14.56 13.24 26.05
N GLY A 450 -14.02 13.87 27.09
CA GLY A 450 -13.71 15.30 27.10
C GLY A 450 -12.54 15.65 26.17
N LEU A 451 -11.47 14.85 26.20
CA LEU A 451 -10.33 14.98 25.32
C LEU A 451 -10.69 14.71 23.87
N ARG A 452 -11.56 13.72 23.59
CA ARG A 452 -12.06 13.49 22.22
C ARG A 452 -12.80 14.70 21.67
N ALA A 453 -13.70 15.30 22.45
CA ALA A 453 -14.42 16.50 22.03
C ALA A 453 -13.47 17.68 21.76
N ARG A 454 -12.50 17.91 22.65
CA ARG A 454 -11.50 18.98 22.49
C ARG A 454 -10.55 18.73 21.31
N ALA A 455 -10.08 17.50 21.14
CA ALA A 455 -9.26 17.10 20.00
C ALA A 455 -10.00 17.28 18.67
N THR A 456 -11.29 16.94 18.63
CA THR A 456 -12.16 17.16 17.46
C THR A 456 -12.28 18.62 17.07
N ALA A 457 -12.33 19.52 18.07
CA ALA A 457 -12.42 20.95 17.83
C ALA A 457 -11.06 21.61 17.50
N THR A 458 -9.95 21.03 17.96
CA THR A 458 -8.66 21.74 18.08
C THR A 458 -7.54 21.14 17.25
N LEU A 459 -7.57 19.86 16.91
CA LEU A 459 -6.44 19.20 16.22
C LEU A 459 -6.72 19.03 14.72
N ASP A 460 -5.68 19.23 13.92
CA ASP A 460 -5.58 18.89 12.51
C ASP A 460 -4.30 18.08 12.26
N GLY A 461 -4.02 17.65 11.03
CA GLY A 461 -2.82 16.86 10.75
C GLY A 461 -2.89 15.43 11.28
N TRP A 462 -1.82 14.95 11.91
CA TRP A 462 -1.79 13.63 12.55
C TRP A 462 -1.13 13.66 13.92
N LEU A 463 -1.54 12.72 14.76
CA LEU A 463 -1.00 12.43 16.07
C LEU A 463 -0.57 10.96 16.11
N ALA A 464 0.59 10.69 16.66
CA ALA A 464 1.14 9.35 16.83
C ALA A 464 1.71 9.18 18.24
N TYR A 465 1.40 8.07 18.87
CA TYR A 465 1.81 7.73 20.23
C TYR A 465 2.57 6.41 20.26
N TRP A 466 3.67 6.38 21.00
CA TRP A 466 4.48 5.21 21.31
C TRP A 466 4.46 5.02 22.82
N GLU A 467 3.92 3.87 23.22
CA GLU A 467 3.71 3.51 24.62
C GLU A 467 4.97 3.69 25.45
N ASP A 468 4.85 4.44 26.56
CA ASP A 468 5.92 4.78 27.51
C ASP A 468 7.13 5.55 26.94
N GLU A 469 7.12 5.89 25.65
CA GLU A 469 8.26 6.51 24.97
C GLU A 469 8.00 7.97 24.60
N GLY A 470 6.91 8.25 23.87
CA GLY A 470 6.72 9.55 23.25
C GLY A 470 5.40 9.76 22.53
N LEU A 471 5.02 11.03 22.37
CA LEU A 471 3.89 11.50 21.58
C LEU A 471 4.42 12.49 20.53
N ARG A 472 4.00 12.32 19.28
CA ARG A 472 4.33 13.23 18.19
C ARG A 472 3.10 13.70 17.46
N TYR A 473 3.01 15.00 17.29
CA TYR A 473 1.97 15.68 16.54
C TYR A 473 2.59 16.43 15.37
N ARG A 474 2.02 16.28 14.18
CA ARG A 474 2.48 17.04 13.02
C ARG A 474 1.32 17.54 12.19
N VAL A 475 1.40 18.80 11.80
CA VAL A 475 0.38 19.49 11.02
C VAL A 475 1.03 20.35 9.93
N TYR A 476 0.33 20.48 8.80
CA TYR A 476 0.82 21.14 7.60
C TYR A 476 -0.20 22.22 7.19
N PRO A 477 -0.05 23.45 7.67
CA PRO A 477 -0.99 24.54 7.40
C PRO A 477 -1.20 24.74 5.89
N GLY A 478 -2.46 24.88 5.47
CA GLY A 478 -2.84 24.98 4.06
C GLY A 478 -2.89 23.64 3.32
N ARG A 479 -2.40 22.54 3.90
CA ARG A 479 -2.41 21.20 3.31
C ARG A 479 -2.92 20.16 4.30
N GLY A 480 -4.22 19.92 4.24
CA GLY A 480 -4.95 19.02 5.12
C GLY A 480 -5.29 19.63 6.49
N ALA A 481 -4.79 20.83 6.76
CA ALA A 481 -5.20 21.73 7.82
C ALA A 481 -5.54 23.12 7.24
N PRO A 482 -6.44 23.89 7.86
CA PRO A 482 -6.69 25.29 7.48
C PRO A 482 -5.40 26.11 7.47
N LEU A 483 -5.33 27.14 6.61
CA LEU A 483 -4.15 28.01 6.50
C LEU A 483 -3.77 28.67 7.84
N ASP A 484 -4.78 29.10 8.60
CA ASP A 484 -4.61 29.77 9.88
C ASP A 484 -4.69 28.81 11.09
N HIS A 485 -4.40 27.52 10.87
CA HIS A 485 -4.39 26.52 11.92
C HIS A 485 -3.05 25.76 11.97
N PRO A 486 -2.42 25.62 13.15
CA PRO A 486 -2.78 26.26 14.43
C PRO A 486 -2.26 27.69 14.59
N MET A 487 -1.52 28.19 13.60
CA MET A 487 -0.88 29.51 13.60
C MET A 487 -1.64 30.48 12.68
N PRO A 488 -1.78 31.78 13.02
CA PRO A 488 -2.48 32.77 12.20
C PRO A 488 -1.60 33.25 11.03
N LEU A 489 -1.27 32.35 10.09
CA LEU A 489 -0.31 32.60 9.01
C LEU A 489 -0.73 33.74 8.07
N SER A 490 -2.02 33.89 7.79
CA SER A 490 -2.55 34.99 6.99
C SER A 490 -2.29 36.33 7.67
N ASP A 491 -2.61 36.45 8.95
CA ASP A 491 -2.43 37.71 9.69
C ASP A 491 -0.94 38.06 9.86
N LEU A 492 -0.09 37.04 10.04
CA LEU A 492 1.37 37.20 10.07
C LEU A 492 1.93 37.69 8.74
N ALA A 493 1.45 37.16 7.62
CA ALA A 493 1.93 37.56 6.29
C ALA A 493 1.48 38.98 5.90
N PHE A 494 0.27 39.39 6.32
CA PHE A 494 -0.29 40.70 5.98
C PHE A 494 -0.11 41.77 7.07
N GLY A 495 0.58 41.45 8.18
CA GLY A 495 0.88 42.40 9.26
C GLY A 495 -0.37 42.95 9.96
N ARG A 496 -1.41 42.15 10.12
CA ARG A 496 -2.67 42.57 10.78
C ARG A 496 -2.48 42.62 12.30
N GLY A 497 -2.98 43.68 12.95
CA GLY A 497 -2.69 43.99 14.36
C GLY A 497 -3.27 43.07 15.44
N SER A 498 -3.86 41.92 15.09
CA SER A 498 -4.56 40.99 16.00
C SER A 498 -3.87 39.63 16.15
N VAL A 499 -2.57 39.53 15.84
CA VAL A 499 -1.83 38.26 15.93
C VAL A 499 -1.73 37.78 17.39
N THR A 500 -2.26 36.58 17.66
CA THR A 500 -2.14 35.92 18.98
C THR A 500 -1.50 34.54 18.85
N ALA A 501 -0.84 34.09 19.92
CA ALA A 501 -0.22 32.77 20.01
C ALA A 501 -1.13 31.72 20.70
N GLU A 502 -2.30 32.14 21.22
CA GLU A 502 -3.15 31.32 22.10
C GLU A 502 -3.59 30.00 21.47
N ARG A 503 -3.91 29.99 20.17
CA ARG A 503 -4.33 28.76 19.47
C ARG A 503 -3.22 27.71 19.43
N LEU A 504 -1.98 28.11 19.13
CA LEU A 504 -0.84 27.20 19.13
C LEU A 504 -0.52 26.71 20.55
N VAL A 505 -0.57 27.61 21.54
CA VAL A 505 -0.36 27.26 22.95
C VAL A 505 -1.40 26.24 23.41
N HIS A 506 -2.69 26.46 23.08
CA HIS A 506 -3.76 25.55 23.45
C HIS A 506 -3.65 24.17 22.80
N VAL A 507 -3.17 24.10 21.54
CA VAL A 507 -2.84 22.82 20.90
C VAL A 507 -1.76 22.10 21.69
N ILE A 508 -0.68 22.79 22.09
CA ILE A 508 0.43 22.20 22.83
C ILE A 508 -0.02 21.74 24.23
N GLU A 509 -0.86 22.52 24.92
CA GLU A 509 -1.47 22.15 26.21
C GLU A 509 -2.33 20.89 26.10
N LEU A 510 -3.15 20.79 25.05
CA LEU A 510 -3.96 19.61 24.78
C LEU A 510 -3.08 18.38 24.52
N LEU A 511 -1.99 18.53 23.75
CA LEU A 511 -1.04 17.45 23.49
C LEU A 511 -0.32 17.00 24.77
N LEU A 512 0.04 17.95 25.64
CA LEU A 512 0.65 17.65 26.94
C LEU A 512 -0.32 16.87 27.84
N GLU A 513 -1.60 17.23 27.87
CA GLU A 513 -2.60 16.48 28.66
C GLU A 513 -2.74 15.04 28.17
N VAL A 514 -2.66 14.80 26.85
CA VAL A 514 -2.64 13.45 26.28
C VAL A 514 -1.35 12.72 26.67
N ALA A 515 -0.20 13.38 26.57
CA ALA A 515 1.10 12.81 26.93
C ALA A 515 1.19 12.40 28.41
N LEU A 516 0.69 13.23 29.33
CA LEU A 516 0.70 12.96 30.77
C LEU A 516 -0.08 11.70 31.18
N ARG A 517 -0.97 11.21 30.33
CA ARG A 517 -1.74 9.98 30.58
C ARG A 517 -1.01 8.70 30.18
N GLY A 518 0.05 8.80 29.37
CA GLY A 518 0.71 7.63 28.80
C GLY A 518 2.25 7.64 28.89
N ILE A 519 2.87 8.81 29.05
CA ILE A 519 4.33 8.93 29.11
C ILE A 519 4.75 9.09 30.58
N PRO A 520 5.62 8.21 31.11
CA PRO A 520 6.14 8.36 32.45
C PRO A 520 7.03 9.61 32.55
N ALA A 521 6.92 10.34 33.65
CA ALA A 521 7.79 11.48 33.93
C ALA A 521 9.26 11.03 34.03
N ARG A 522 10.18 11.84 33.50
CA ARG A 522 11.62 11.56 33.53
C ARG A 522 12.11 11.53 35.00
N PRO A 523 12.97 10.58 35.38
CA PRO A 523 13.55 10.55 36.73
C PRO A 523 14.39 11.80 37.00
N ALA A 524 14.27 12.36 38.20
CA ALA A 524 14.97 13.58 38.60
C ALA A 524 16.50 13.41 38.47
N GLY A 525 17.14 14.25 37.66
CA GLY A 525 18.61 14.30 37.50
C GLY A 525 19.15 14.01 36.09
N ASP A 526 18.30 13.66 35.14
CA ASP A 526 18.70 13.45 33.74
C ASP A 526 18.67 14.81 32.99
N PRO A 527 19.78 15.28 32.37
CA PRO A 527 19.85 16.63 31.82
C PRO A 527 18.82 16.84 30.70
N THR A 528 18.23 18.04 30.69
CA THR A 528 17.45 18.55 29.55
C THR A 528 18.41 18.63 28.35
N PRO A 529 18.12 17.94 27.24
CA PRO A 529 18.99 17.99 26.05
C PRO A 529 19.17 19.44 25.58
N GLU A 530 20.42 19.85 25.34
CA GLU A 530 20.71 21.21 24.89
C GLU A 530 20.05 21.46 23.51
N PRO A 531 19.54 22.68 23.26
CA PRO A 531 18.88 23.00 21.99
C PRO A 531 19.78 22.81 20.76
N ALA A 532 21.11 22.77 20.92
CA ALA A 532 22.08 22.51 19.85
C ALA A 532 22.22 21.02 19.50
N GLU A 533 21.95 20.10 20.43
CA GLU A 533 21.94 18.64 20.15
C GLU A 533 20.64 18.20 19.47
N LEU A 534 19.60 19.05 19.50
CA LEU A 534 18.25 18.80 18.96
C LEU A 534 17.94 19.56 17.66
N ALA A 535 18.86 20.44 17.20
CA ALA A 535 18.72 21.25 15.98
C ALA A 535 19.35 20.55 14.78
#